data_AF-A0A4Y9XMW2-F1
#
_entry.id   AF-A0A4Y9XMW2-F1
#
_cell.length_a   1.000
_cell.length_b   1.000
_cell.length_c   1.000
_cell.angle_alpha   90.00
_cell.angle_beta   90.00
_cell.angle_gamma   90.00
#
_symmetry.space_group_name_H-M   'P 1'
#
loop_
_entity.id
_entity.type
_entity.pdbx_description
1 polymer ?
#
loop_
_entity_poly.entity_id
_entity_poly.type
_entity_poly.pdbx_seq_one_letter_code
_entity_poly.pdbx_strand_id
1 'polypeptide(L)'
;MRIGDDNLFEIGCRVECPSIGNFNTISARARVHHTVRISSYCVIGAACLVVPTEDEILDEYTVIYGPAAERRIWSGRGKVQEADLRRKHAEYLKEMLPKFNRLRRGDGT
;
A
#
# COMPACT_ATOMS: atom_id res chain seq x y z
N MET A 1 6.83 -4.29 -12.88
CA MET A 1 5.71 -4.01 -11.95
C MET A 1 4.90 -2.84 -12.51
N ARG A 2 3.57 -2.97 -12.59
CA ARG A 2 2.64 -1.89 -12.92
C ARG A 2 1.97 -1.42 -11.64
N ILE A 3 2.00 -0.12 -11.35
CA ILE A 3 1.45 0.46 -10.12
C ILE A 3 0.44 1.52 -10.54
N GLY A 4 -0.80 1.40 -10.07
CA GLY A 4 -1.84 2.40 -10.26
C GLY A 4 -1.69 3.62 -9.34
N ASP A 5 -2.75 4.41 -9.26
CA ASP A 5 -2.75 5.71 -8.58
C ASP A 5 -3.12 5.60 -7.08
N ASP A 6 -2.69 6.59 -6.30
CA ASP A 6 -3.04 6.77 -4.89
C ASP A 6 -2.75 5.56 -3.98
N ASN A 7 -1.74 4.77 -4.33
CA ASN A 7 -1.26 3.67 -3.48
C ASN A 7 -0.34 4.19 -2.37
N LEU A 8 -0.52 3.68 -1.15
CA LEU A 8 0.32 3.98 0.01
C LEU A 8 1.23 2.79 0.33
N PHE A 9 2.54 3.03 0.28
CA PHE A 9 3.57 2.07 0.71
C PHE A 9 4.25 2.60 1.96
N GLU A 10 4.08 1.89 3.07
CA GLU A 10 4.71 2.26 4.34
C GLU A 10 6.12 1.70 4.49
N ILE A 11 6.82 2.18 5.52
CA ILE A 11 8.23 1.87 5.74
C ILE A 11 8.49 0.37 5.87
N GLY A 12 9.53 -0.08 5.16
CA GLY A 12 10.01 -1.46 5.21
C GLY A 12 9.09 -2.50 4.57
N CYS A 13 8.03 -2.09 3.86
CA CYS A 13 7.27 -3.03 3.04
C CYS A 13 8.12 -3.55 1.87
N ARG A 14 7.89 -4.80 1.46
CA ARG A 14 8.51 -5.40 0.27
C ARG A 14 7.41 -5.95 -0.62
N VAL A 15 7.31 -5.40 -1.83
CA VAL A 15 6.27 -5.75 -2.77
C VAL A 15 6.93 -6.28 -4.04
N GLU A 16 6.58 -7.49 -4.44
CA GLU A 16 7.17 -8.17 -5.61
C GLU A 16 6.13 -8.52 -6.68
N CYS A 17 4.87 -8.11 -6.48
CA CYS A 17 3.78 -8.41 -7.41
C CYS A 17 3.96 -7.75 -8.80
N PRO A 18 3.46 -8.37 -9.88
CA PRO A 18 3.56 -7.82 -11.22
C PRO A 18 2.65 -6.60 -11.44
N SER A 19 1.50 -6.53 -10.75
CA SER A 19 0.52 -5.45 -10.91
C SER A 19 -0.19 -5.09 -9.59
N ILE A 20 -0.41 -3.79 -9.40
CA ILE A 20 -1.15 -3.17 -8.30
C ILE A 20 -2.15 -2.18 -8.90
N GLY A 21 -3.43 -2.27 -8.52
CA GLY A 21 -4.48 -1.32 -8.90
C GLY A 21 -4.38 0.00 -8.13
N ASN A 22 -5.52 0.60 -7.78
CA ASN A 22 -5.58 1.95 -7.21
C ASN A 22 -5.99 1.95 -5.74
N PHE A 23 -5.61 3.00 -4.99
CA PHE A 23 -6.04 3.22 -3.60
C PHE A 23 -5.72 2.07 -2.64
N ASN A 24 -4.63 1.33 -2.87
CA ASN A 24 -4.21 0.27 -1.97
C ASN A 24 -3.34 0.80 -0.83
N THR A 25 -3.33 0.10 0.30
CA THR A 25 -2.39 0.37 1.40
C THR A 25 -1.59 -0.85 1.72
N ILE A 26 -0.27 -0.71 1.65
CA ILE A 26 0.70 -1.72 2.07
C ILE A 26 1.38 -1.22 3.33
N SER A 27 0.98 -1.75 4.47
CA SER A 27 1.45 -1.28 5.78
C SER A 27 2.88 -1.71 6.10
N ALA A 28 3.43 -1.12 7.16
CA ALA A 28 4.82 -1.28 7.54
C ALA A 28 5.24 -2.74 7.67
N ARG A 29 6.40 -3.08 7.09
CA ARG A 29 6.99 -4.42 7.08
C ARG A 29 6.14 -5.52 6.42
N ALA A 30 5.07 -5.18 5.71
CA ALA A 30 4.32 -6.15 4.92
C ALA A 30 5.17 -6.70 3.77
N ARG A 31 4.97 -7.97 3.42
CA ARG A 31 5.66 -8.64 2.32
C ARG A 31 4.65 -9.26 1.36
N VAL A 32 4.73 -8.89 0.08
CA VAL A 32 3.84 -9.38 -0.97
C VAL A 32 4.66 -10.11 -2.02
N HIS A 33 4.32 -11.36 -2.28
CA HIS A 33 4.99 -12.21 -3.26
C HIS A 33 4.63 -11.87 -4.71
N HIS A 34 5.46 -12.31 -5.65
CA HIS A 34 5.24 -12.10 -7.08
C HIS A 34 4.05 -12.86 -7.67
N THR A 35 3.51 -13.85 -6.95
CA THR A 35 2.31 -14.63 -7.36
C THR A 35 1.00 -13.89 -7.13
N VAL A 36 1.03 -12.75 -6.43
CA VAL A 36 -0.18 -11.97 -6.12
C VAL A 36 -0.35 -10.85 -7.13
N ARG A 37 -1.55 -10.62 -7.63
CA ARG A 37 -1.93 -9.36 -8.32
C ARG A 37 -2.90 -8.61 -7.41
N ILE A 38 -2.60 -7.36 -7.09
CA ILE A 38 -3.45 -6.56 -6.19
C ILE A 38 -4.42 -5.75 -7.06
N SER A 39 -5.72 -5.82 -6.77
CA SER A 39 -6.73 -4.98 -7.41
C SER A 39 -6.80 -3.58 -6.77
N SER A 40 -7.97 -3.04 -6.47
CA SER A 40 -8.16 -1.69 -5.92
C SER A 40 -8.79 -1.73 -4.53
N TYR A 41 -8.49 -0.70 -3.72
CA TYR A 41 -8.99 -0.55 -2.34
C TYR A 41 -8.61 -1.71 -1.40
N CYS A 42 -7.54 -2.45 -1.71
CA CYS A 42 -7.03 -3.50 -0.85
C CYS A 42 -6.13 -2.92 0.26
N VAL A 43 -6.13 -3.58 1.43
CA VAL A 43 -5.24 -3.22 2.55
C VAL A 43 -4.45 -4.44 2.98
N ILE A 44 -3.13 -4.33 2.98
CA ILE A 44 -2.23 -5.35 3.50
C ILE A 44 -1.69 -4.86 4.83
N GLY A 45 -2.12 -5.51 5.90
CA GLY A 45 -1.79 -5.15 7.27
C GLY A 45 -0.30 -5.23 7.59
N ALA A 46 0.08 -4.59 8.69
CA ALA A 46 1.47 -4.52 9.10
C ALA A 46 2.05 -5.91 9.36
N ALA A 47 3.29 -6.12 8.93
CA ALA A 47 4.02 -7.38 9.05
C ALA A 47 3.31 -8.63 8.46
N CYS A 48 2.28 -8.44 7.63
CA CYS A 48 1.62 -9.56 6.95
C CYS A 48 2.51 -10.13 5.84
N LEU A 49 2.53 -11.45 5.70
CA LEU A 49 3.25 -12.17 4.66
C LEU A 49 2.24 -12.78 3.68
N VAL A 50 2.15 -12.21 2.48
CA VAL A 50 1.19 -12.62 1.46
C VAL A 50 1.91 -13.42 0.39
N VAL A 51 1.93 -14.74 0.56
CA VAL A 51 2.62 -15.70 -0.30
C VAL A 51 1.67 -16.86 -0.63
N PRO A 52 0.70 -16.67 -1.54
CA PRO A 52 -0.10 -17.79 -2.02
C PRO A 52 0.76 -18.73 -2.87
N THR A 53 0.42 -20.02 -2.82
CA THR A 53 1.10 -21.10 -3.55
C THR A 53 0.86 -21.04 -5.06
N GLU A 54 -0.26 -20.45 -5.47
CA GLU A 54 -0.65 -20.28 -6.87
C GLU A 54 -0.77 -18.79 -7.23
N ASP A 55 -0.79 -18.51 -8.53
CA ASP A 55 -1.05 -17.18 -9.04
C ASP A 55 -2.49 -16.75 -8.69
N GLU A 56 -2.61 -15.69 -7.90
CA GLU A 56 -3.89 -15.22 -7.40
C GLU A 56 -4.08 -13.72 -7.63
N ILE A 57 -5.33 -13.34 -7.90
CA ILE A 57 -5.75 -11.93 -7.94
C ILE A 57 -6.48 -11.63 -6.63
N LEU A 58 -5.98 -10.66 -5.87
CA LEU A 58 -6.63 -10.18 -4.67
C LEU A 58 -7.84 -9.31 -5.06
N ASP A 59 -9.04 -9.75 -4.71
CA ASP A 59 -10.28 -9.03 -5.03
C ASP A 59 -10.36 -7.65 -4.37
N GLU A 60 -11.17 -6.77 -4.97
CA GLU A 60 -11.34 -5.40 -4.50
C GLU A 60 -11.85 -5.37 -3.07
N TYR A 61 -11.45 -4.34 -2.32
CA TYR A 61 -11.82 -4.18 -0.91
C TYR A 61 -11.33 -5.31 0.02
N THR A 62 -10.41 -6.17 -0.41
CA THR A 62 -9.85 -7.20 0.45
C THR A 62 -8.84 -6.61 1.43
N VAL A 63 -9.00 -6.96 2.70
CA VAL A 63 -8.08 -6.61 3.78
C VAL A 63 -7.40 -7.88 4.29
N ILE A 64 -6.08 -7.90 4.18
CA ILE A 64 -5.23 -8.96 4.72
C ILE A 64 -4.70 -8.50 6.08
N TYR A 65 -4.85 -9.32 7.12
CA TYR A 65 -4.42 -8.97 8.47
C TYR A 65 -3.91 -10.20 9.25
N GLY A 66 -3.26 -9.92 10.37
CA GLY A 66 -2.76 -10.94 11.28
C GLY A 66 -1.53 -11.70 10.76
N PRO A 67 -0.88 -12.49 11.64
CA PRO A 67 0.33 -13.22 11.28
C PRO A 67 0.07 -14.37 10.28
N ALA A 68 -1.17 -14.88 10.23
CA ALA A 68 -1.57 -15.94 9.31
C ALA A 68 -2.08 -15.41 7.95
N ALA A 69 -1.97 -14.10 7.68
CA ALA A 69 -2.49 -13.46 6.47
C ALA A 69 -3.99 -13.77 6.23
N GLU A 70 -4.78 -13.65 7.29
CA GLU A 70 -6.24 -13.79 7.23
C GLU A 70 -6.85 -12.73 6.33
N ARG A 71 -7.99 -13.03 5.73
CA ARG A 71 -8.67 -12.16 4.76
C ARG A 71 -10.05 -11.79 5.26
N ARG A 72 -10.39 -10.52 5.13
CA ARG A 72 -11.75 -10.02 5.29
C ARG A 72 -12.10 -9.08 4.16
N ILE A 73 -13.39 -9.02 3.83
CA ILE A 73 -13.92 -8.06 2.87
C ILE A 73 -14.27 -6.79 3.62
N TRP A 74 -13.71 -5.66 3.17
CA TRP A 74 -14.07 -4.36 3.69
C TRP A 74 -15.36 -3.86 3.02
N SER A 75 -16.33 -3.43 3.83
CA SER A 75 -17.59 -2.87 3.34
C SER A 75 -17.48 -1.54 2.56
N GLY A 76 -16.27 -1.00 2.37
CA GLY A 76 -16.04 0.33 1.80
C GLY A 76 -16.49 1.51 2.69
N ARG A 77 -17.11 1.24 3.84
CA ARG A 77 -17.45 2.26 4.83
C ARG A 77 -16.19 2.93 5.34
N GLY A 78 -16.18 4.26 5.27
CA GLY A 78 -15.03 5.09 5.66
C GLY A 78 -14.03 5.35 4.53
N LYS A 79 -14.27 4.89 3.29
CA LYS A 79 -13.31 5.09 2.17
C LYS A 79 -12.92 6.56 1.93
N VAL A 80 -13.86 7.48 2.09
CA VAL A 80 -13.60 8.92 1.92
C VAL A 80 -12.75 9.46 3.07
N GLN A 81 -13.09 9.09 4.30
CA GLN A 81 -12.37 9.51 5.51
C GLN A 81 -10.92 9.01 5.48
N GLU A 82 -10.75 7.79 4.98
CA GLU A 82 -9.47 7.12 4.89
C GLU A 82 -8.62 7.72 3.75
N ALA A 83 -9.21 8.02 2.59
CA ALA A 83 -8.55 8.81 1.54
C ALA A 83 -8.16 10.23 2.00
N ASP A 84 -9.03 10.92 2.74
CA ASP A 84 -8.75 12.25 3.28
C ASP A 84 -7.62 12.21 4.33
N LEU A 85 -7.60 11.17 5.17
CA LEU A 85 -6.51 10.96 6.13
C LEU A 85 -5.18 10.72 5.40
N ARG A 86 -5.17 9.88 4.34
CA ARG A 86 -3.96 9.68 3.52
C ARG A 86 -3.47 10.97 2.88
N ARG A 87 -4.39 11.78 2.34
CA ARG A 87 -4.05 13.08 1.74
C ARG A 87 -3.37 14.00 2.76
N LYS A 88 -3.94 14.14 3.96
CA LYS A 88 -3.34 14.93 5.05
C LYS A 88 -1.98 14.39 5.49
N HIS A 89 -1.82 13.06 5.54
CA HIS A 89 -0.52 12.45 5.82
C HIS A 89 0.53 12.78 4.74
N ALA A 90 0.16 12.73 3.46
CA ALA A 90 1.06 13.09 2.37
C ALA A 90 1.45 14.58 2.41
N GLU A 91 0.50 15.47 2.71
CA GLU A 91 0.74 16.91 2.91
C GLU A 91 1.71 17.14 4.07
N TYR A 92 1.49 16.48 5.21
CA TYR A 92 2.38 16.56 6.36
C TYR A 92 3.80 16.09 6.04
N LEU A 93 3.94 14.94 5.36
CA LEU A 93 5.24 14.43 4.94
C LEU A 93 5.94 15.39 3.96
N LYS A 94 5.20 16.00 3.04
CA LYS A 94 5.73 17.00 2.11
C LYS A 94 6.26 18.24 2.83
N GLU A 95 5.64 18.64 3.93
CA GLU A 95 6.10 19.76 4.76
C GLU A 95 7.30 19.38 5.65
N MET A 96 7.30 18.16 6.21
CA MET A 96 8.26 17.77 7.23
C MET A 96 9.54 17.14 6.69
N LEU A 97 9.47 16.28 5.66
CA LEU A 97 10.66 15.62 5.09
C LEU A 97 11.76 16.62 4.65
N PRO A 98 11.44 17.76 4.01
CA PRO A 98 12.46 18.77 3.67
C PRO A 98 13.24 19.33 4.87
N LYS A 99 12.63 19.35 6.06
CA LYS A 99 13.23 19.94 7.27
C LYS A 99 14.29 19.03 7.89
N PHE A 100 14.17 17.71 7.69
CA PHE A 100 15.04 16.70 8.34
C PHE A 100 15.91 15.92 7.37
N ASN A 101 15.61 15.95 6.07
CA ASN A 101 16.41 15.29 5.05
C ASN A 101 17.09 16.36 4.19
N ARG A 102 18.39 16.15 3.89
CA ARG A 102 19.07 16.92 2.84
C ARG A 102 18.43 16.56 1.51
N LEU A 103 17.45 17.37 1.09
CA LEU A 103 16.90 17.27 -0.25
C LEU A 103 18.01 17.66 -1.24
N ARG A 104 18.28 16.77 -2.19
CA ARG A 104 19.05 17.13 -3.37
C ARG A 104 18.26 18.23 -4.08
N ARG A 105 18.84 19.43 -4.22
CA ARG A 105 18.22 20.51 -4.99
C ARG A 105 17.94 19.98 -6.39
N GLY A 106 16.69 20.13 -6.83
CA GLY A 106 16.25 19.78 -8.18
C GLY A 106 16.79 20.79 -9.19
N ASP A 107 18.10 20.97 -9.26
CA ASP A 107 18.77 21.67 -10.35
C ASP A 107 18.98 20.64 -11.47
N GLY A 108 17.86 20.14 -12.00
CA GLY A 108 17.79 19.24 -13.14
C GLY A 108 16.77 19.83 -14.11
N THR A 109 17.29 20.46 -15.14
CA THR A 109 16.62 21.04 -16.32
C THR A 109 15.45 20.22 -16.83
#